data_AF-A0A1E1WWA1-F1
#
_entry.id   AF-A0A1E1WWA1-F1
#
_cell.length_a   1.000
_cell.length_b   1.000
_cell.length_c   1.000
_cell.angle_alpha   90.00
_cell.angle_beta   90.00
_cell.angle_gamma   90.00
#
_symmetry.space_group_name_H-M   'P 1'
#
loop_
_entity.id
_entity.type
_entity.pdbx_description
1 polymer ?
#
loop_
_entity_poly.entity_id
_entity_poly.type
_entity_poly.pdbx_seq_one_letter_code
_entity_poly.pdbx_strand_id
1 'polypeptide(L)'
;MKTSSSLNYVQLVLLPVLTALFDHLAANEFGSDLLLSDIQVACYKILNSLYTLGTNLELHGGRSFVKAELERHRPAYGNCLGAFAATFPVAFLEPAHNKHNPYCIHGKAQEHSLEAQAVMATLESSMPTLDDLVGQVEKFVTGNGKYTEQPFIIDVMVPMLCSYLPFWWSQGPDNVNPTSGNHVTMVTSDHLTSLLKNILNLLRKTINIEGSPWMITIAGHAGQIVINSSEELLRDPVLPLMEKVRQCADAVFHKEECMRSYLKSSTDDTSQAESQLQEEFSLLVRDIYAFFPLLIKYVDLQRNHWLKNNVKEAEKVYTCVAHVFNTWNKSQYFRREEANFISQHEIDNMALIMPSSGRGRASVQTIDAGQSQKKEKKKK
;
A
#
# COMPACT_ATOMS: atom_id res chain seq x y z
N MET A 1 3.85 37.24 -1.03
CA MET A 1 3.68 35.79 -1.20
C MET A 1 2.18 35.49 -1.22
N LYS A 2 1.58 35.25 -2.40
CA LYS A 2 0.21 34.72 -2.49
C LYS A 2 0.33 33.20 -2.53
N THR A 3 0.36 32.56 -1.37
CA THR A 3 0.15 31.12 -1.24
C THR A 3 -1.16 30.78 -1.95
N SER A 4 -1.18 29.79 -2.85
CA SER A 4 -2.44 29.37 -3.48
C SER A 4 -3.34 28.74 -2.42
N SER A 5 -4.20 29.55 -1.83
CA SER A 5 -5.14 29.14 -0.78
C SER A 5 -6.03 27.97 -1.23
N SER A 6 -6.32 27.87 -2.53
CA SER A 6 -7.10 26.78 -3.12
C SER A 6 -6.35 25.45 -3.10
N LEU A 7 -5.08 25.40 -3.50
CA LEU A 7 -4.30 24.14 -3.50
C LEU A 7 -4.10 23.63 -2.07
N ASN A 8 -3.75 24.51 -1.15
CA ASN A 8 -3.61 24.16 0.27
C ASN A 8 -4.95 23.68 0.85
N TYR A 9 -6.07 24.29 0.48
CA TYR A 9 -7.38 23.83 0.94
C TYR A 9 -7.72 22.43 0.40
N VAL A 10 -7.42 22.16 -0.87
CA VAL A 10 -7.59 20.83 -1.46
C VAL A 10 -6.76 19.80 -0.70
N GLN A 11 -5.49 20.09 -0.45
CA GLN A 11 -4.53 19.14 0.13
C GLN A 11 -4.72 18.91 1.64
N LEU A 12 -5.03 19.97 2.39
CA LEU A 12 -5.10 19.92 3.86
C LEU A 12 -6.50 19.67 4.40
N VAL A 13 -7.54 19.94 3.61
CA VAL A 13 -8.95 19.81 4.06
C VAL A 13 -9.71 18.81 3.21
N LEU A 14 -9.84 19.06 1.90
CA LEU A 14 -10.70 18.20 1.07
C LEU A 14 -10.15 16.78 0.95
N LEU A 15 -8.85 16.63 0.74
CA LEU A 15 -8.23 15.33 0.51
C LEU A 15 -8.31 14.41 1.75
N PRO A 16 -7.98 14.86 2.99
CA PRO A 16 -8.20 14.04 4.18
C PRO A 16 -9.67 13.71 4.44
N VAL A 17 -10.59 14.66 4.22
CA VAL A 17 -12.03 14.45 4.42
C VAL A 17 -12.58 13.42 3.41
N LEU A 18 -12.18 13.52 2.14
CA LEU A 18 -12.56 12.56 1.11
C LEU A 18 -11.98 11.17 1.39
N THR A 19 -10.71 11.10 1.79
CA THR A 19 -10.07 9.81 2.14
C THR A 19 -10.80 9.15 3.30
N ALA A 20 -11.07 9.89 4.39
CA ALA A 20 -11.81 9.38 5.54
C ALA A 20 -13.24 8.95 5.19
N LEU A 21 -13.93 9.72 4.33
CA LEU A 21 -15.26 9.37 3.83
C LEU A 21 -15.22 8.04 3.07
N PHE A 22 -14.35 7.90 2.07
CA PHE A 22 -14.27 6.67 1.28
C PHE A 22 -13.80 5.48 2.10
N ASP A 23 -12.88 5.70 3.04
CA ASP A 23 -12.45 4.65 3.95
C ASP A 23 -13.59 4.17 4.84
N HIS A 24 -14.41 5.08 5.36
CA HIS A 24 -15.60 4.74 6.13
C HIS A 24 -16.65 4.01 5.28
N LEU A 25 -16.88 4.43 4.03
CA LEU A 25 -17.81 3.75 3.13
C LEU A 25 -17.34 2.34 2.78
N ALA A 26 -16.06 2.17 2.45
CA ALA A 26 -15.45 0.84 2.23
C ALA A 26 -15.53 -0.02 3.49
N ALA A 27 -15.36 0.58 4.67
CA ALA A 27 -15.37 -0.13 5.94
C ALA A 27 -16.71 -0.75 6.31
N ASN A 28 -17.79 -0.08 5.91
CA ASN A 28 -19.15 -0.46 6.23
C ASN A 28 -19.92 -0.96 5.00
N GLU A 29 -19.24 -1.16 3.87
CA GLU A 29 -19.82 -1.66 2.61
C GLU A 29 -20.97 -0.79 2.05
N PHE A 30 -21.02 0.50 2.39
CA PHE A 30 -22.10 1.42 1.98
C PHE A 30 -21.94 2.01 0.57
N GLY A 31 -20.89 1.62 -0.15
CA GLY A 31 -20.58 2.13 -1.49
C GLY A 31 -21.73 1.91 -2.48
N SER A 32 -22.27 0.69 -2.52
CA SER A 32 -23.39 0.32 -3.39
C SER A 32 -24.72 0.97 -3.01
N ASP A 33 -24.83 1.57 -1.82
CA ASP A 33 -26.05 2.22 -1.36
C ASP A 33 -26.02 3.74 -1.57
N LEU A 34 -24.83 4.34 -1.44
CA LEU A 34 -24.67 5.80 -1.42
C LEU A 34 -24.04 6.38 -2.70
N LEU A 35 -23.22 5.62 -3.43
CA LEU A 35 -22.50 6.11 -4.62
C LEU A 35 -23.22 5.72 -5.92
N LEU A 36 -24.53 5.99 -5.98
CA LEU A 36 -25.42 5.61 -7.08
C LEU A 36 -25.93 6.81 -7.88
N SER A 37 -26.48 6.54 -9.06
CA SER A 37 -27.20 7.52 -9.88
C SER A 37 -26.34 8.77 -10.14
N ASP A 38 -26.91 9.97 -10.05
CA ASP A 38 -26.23 11.23 -10.36
C ASP A 38 -24.97 11.49 -9.50
N ILE A 39 -24.84 10.85 -8.32
CA ILE A 39 -23.63 10.93 -7.49
C ILE A 39 -22.43 10.32 -8.22
N GLN A 40 -22.64 9.32 -9.07
CA GLN A 40 -21.56 8.71 -9.86
C GLN A 40 -20.88 9.73 -10.78
N VAL A 41 -21.62 10.69 -11.33
CA VAL A 41 -21.02 11.76 -12.15
C VAL A 41 -20.02 12.59 -11.33
N ALA A 42 -20.35 12.87 -10.07
CA ALA A 42 -19.43 13.55 -9.14
C ALA A 42 -18.24 12.66 -8.78
N CYS A 43 -18.47 11.37 -8.52
CA CYS A 43 -17.41 10.39 -8.25
C CYS A 43 -16.40 10.31 -9.40
N TYR A 44 -16.86 10.23 -10.65
CA TYR A 44 -15.98 10.21 -11.82
C TYR A 44 -15.22 11.54 -12.00
N LYS A 45 -15.82 12.69 -11.67
CA LYS A 45 -15.09 13.97 -11.68
C LYS A 45 -14.00 14.00 -10.60
N ILE A 46 -14.28 13.51 -9.40
CA ILE A 46 -13.31 13.40 -8.31
C ILE A 46 -12.17 12.45 -8.71
N LEU A 47 -12.50 11.26 -9.19
CA LEU A 47 -11.57 10.25 -9.69
C LEU A 47 -10.60 10.84 -10.73
N ASN A 48 -11.14 11.42 -11.79
CA ASN A 48 -10.33 12.02 -12.87
C ASN A 48 -9.48 13.18 -12.37
N SER A 49 -10.00 14.01 -11.47
CA SER A 49 -9.26 15.16 -10.91
C SER A 49 -8.10 14.68 -10.04
N LEU A 50 -8.33 13.71 -9.15
CA LEU A 50 -7.29 13.13 -8.29
C LEU A 50 -6.23 12.40 -9.11
N TYR A 51 -6.66 11.60 -10.09
CA TYR A 51 -5.74 10.88 -10.97
C TYR A 51 -4.87 11.85 -11.77
N THR A 52 -5.46 12.91 -12.35
CA THR A 52 -4.72 13.95 -13.07
C THR A 52 -3.74 14.68 -12.15
N LEU A 53 -4.17 15.08 -10.95
CA LEU A 53 -3.30 15.73 -9.95
C LEU A 53 -2.12 14.84 -9.51
N GLY A 54 -2.36 13.54 -9.40
CA GLY A 54 -1.34 12.57 -8.98
C GLY A 54 -0.33 12.21 -10.07
N THR A 55 -0.76 12.15 -11.33
CA THR A 55 0.03 11.59 -12.44
C THR A 55 0.63 12.63 -13.38
N ASN A 56 -0.01 13.79 -13.57
CA ASN A 56 0.49 14.79 -14.50
C ASN A 56 1.58 15.67 -13.84
N LEU A 57 2.83 15.41 -14.23
CA LEU A 57 4.00 16.12 -13.69
C LEU A 57 4.14 17.57 -14.19
N GLU A 58 3.40 17.98 -15.21
CA GLU A 58 3.53 19.30 -15.86
C GLU A 58 2.51 20.34 -15.36
N LEU A 59 1.59 19.95 -14.47
CA LEU A 59 0.52 20.83 -13.96
C LEU A 59 1.02 22.12 -13.30
N HIS A 60 2.27 22.13 -12.82
CA HIS A 60 2.83 23.29 -12.13
C HIS A 60 3.14 24.47 -13.09
N GLY A 61 3.17 24.28 -14.40
CA GLY A 61 3.37 25.35 -15.39
C GLY A 61 4.63 26.21 -15.12
N GLY A 62 5.74 25.56 -14.73
CA GLY A 62 7.00 26.22 -14.37
C GLY A 62 7.08 26.83 -12.97
N ARG A 63 6.02 26.78 -12.15
CA ARG A 63 6.00 27.37 -10.80
C ARG A 63 6.59 26.40 -9.77
N SER A 64 7.77 26.72 -9.23
CA SER A 64 8.51 25.87 -8.28
C SER A 64 7.73 25.55 -7.00
N PHE A 65 7.01 26.52 -6.44
CA PHE A 65 6.18 26.30 -5.24
C PHE A 65 5.06 25.28 -5.50
N VAL A 66 4.35 25.41 -6.63
CA VAL A 66 3.27 24.48 -6.98
C VAL A 66 3.82 23.08 -7.24
N LYS A 67 5.00 22.99 -7.89
CA LYS A 67 5.69 21.71 -8.08
C LYS A 67 5.99 21.02 -6.76
N ALA A 68 6.59 21.74 -5.81
CA ALA A 68 6.93 21.21 -4.49
C ALA A 68 5.68 20.76 -3.71
N GLU A 69 4.59 21.53 -3.74
CA GLU A 69 3.35 21.16 -3.06
C GLU A 69 2.65 19.95 -3.69
N LEU A 70 2.66 19.83 -5.03
CA LEU A 70 2.13 18.65 -5.73
C LEU A 70 2.98 17.40 -5.44
N GLU A 71 4.31 17.54 -5.45
CA GLU A 71 5.23 16.45 -5.13
C GLU A 71 5.09 15.97 -3.69
N ARG A 72 4.99 16.90 -2.73
CA ARG A 72 4.83 16.60 -1.31
C ARG A 72 3.55 15.82 -1.01
N HIS A 73 2.44 16.15 -1.68
CA HIS A 73 1.13 15.56 -1.40
C HIS A 73 0.76 14.41 -2.36
N ARG A 74 1.63 14.03 -3.29
CA ARG A 74 1.34 12.96 -4.25
C ARG A 74 0.89 11.64 -3.60
N PRO A 75 1.55 11.14 -2.54
CA PRO A 75 1.09 9.92 -1.86
C PRO A 75 -0.33 10.04 -1.30
N ALA A 76 -0.74 11.24 -0.86
CA ALA A 76 -2.09 11.45 -0.34
C ALA A 76 -3.16 11.36 -1.45
N TYR A 77 -2.83 11.75 -2.70
CA TYR A 77 -3.73 11.53 -3.83
C TYR A 77 -3.91 10.04 -4.12
N GLY A 78 -2.81 9.26 -4.09
CA GLY A 78 -2.88 7.81 -4.23
C GLY A 78 -3.66 7.12 -3.12
N ASN A 79 -3.48 7.56 -1.87
CA ASN A 79 -4.25 7.04 -0.74
C ASN A 79 -5.75 7.30 -0.91
N CYS A 80 -6.13 8.51 -1.31
CA CYS A 80 -7.53 8.85 -1.56
C CYS A 80 -8.12 8.04 -2.73
N LEU A 81 -7.36 7.86 -3.81
CA LEU A 81 -7.76 6.99 -4.93
C LEU A 81 -7.87 5.53 -4.52
N GLY A 82 -6.98 5.04 -3.66
CA GLY A 82 -7.08 3.70 -3.06
C GLY A 82 -8.33 3.55 -2.19
N ALA A 83 -8.64 4.54 -1.34
CA ALA A 83 -9.85 4.55 -0.53
C ALA A 83 -11.11 4.55 -1.41
N PHE A 84 -11.13 5.39 -2.46
CA PHE A 84 -12.19 5.44 -3.46
C PHE A 84 -12.37 4.09 -4.18
N ALA A 85 -11.27 3.49 -4.63
CA ALA A 85 -11.27 2.22 -5.36
C ALA A 85 -11.79 1.04 -4.52
N ALA A 86 -11.69 1.12 -3.19
CA ALA A 86 -12.20 0.11 -2.26
C ALA A 86 -13.71 0.22 -1.99
N THR A 87 -14.40 1.27 -2.47
CA THR A 87 -15.82 1.47 -2.20
C THR A 87 -16.68 1.78 -3.42
N PHE A 88 -16.10 2.22 -4.53
CA PHE A 88 -16.90 2.67 -5.68
C PHE A 88 -17.58 1.47 -6.36
N PRO A 89 -18.91 1.44 -6.50
CA PRO A 89 -19.65 0.26 -6.94
C PRO A 89 -19.63 0.04 -8.47
N VAL A 90 -18.73 0.71 -9.19
CA VAL A 90 -18.58 0.61 -10.65
C VAL A 90 -17.12 0.32 -10.99
N ALA A 91 -16.89 -0.66 -11.87
CA ALA A 91 -15.58 -1.15 -12.27
C ALA A 91 -14.91 -0.14 -13.22
N PHE A 92 -14.50 1.00 -12.67
CA PHE A 92 -14.07 2.17 -13.45
C PHE A 92 -12.79 1.95 -14.27
N LEU A 93 -12.01 0.89 -13.99
CA LEU A 93 -10.86 0.49 -14.82
C LEU A 93 -11.24 -0.52 -15.93
N GLU A 94 -12.50 -0.95 -15.96
CA GLU A 94 -13.04 -1.94 -16.90
C GLU A 94 -14.35 -1.45 -17.54
N PRO A 95 -14.35 -0.26 -18.20
CA PRO A 95 -15.57 0.38 -18.68
C PRO A 95 -16.40 -0.48 -19.65
N ALA A 96 -15.77 -1.43 -20.35
CA ALA A 96 -16.44 -2.39 -21.22
C ALA A 96 -17.46 -3.29 -20.50
N HIS A 97 -17.30 -3.51 -19.19
CA HIS A 97 -18.16 -4.36 -18.37
C HIS A 97 -19.25 -3.59 -17.61
N ASN A 98 -19.15 -2.26 -17.54
CA ASN A 98 -20.10 -1.40 -16.80
C ASN A 98 -21.55 -1.50 -17.30
N LYS A 99 -21.76 -1.85 -18.58
CA LYS A 99 -23.10 -2.11 -19.14
C LYS A 99 -23.83 -3.29 -18.48
N HIS A 100 -23.09 -4.21 -17.86
CA HIS A 100 -23.65 -5.36 -17.14
C HIS A 100 -23.81 -5.08 -15.64
N ASN A 101 -23.28 -3.96 -15.16
CA ASN A 101 -23.32 -3.62 -13.74
C ASN A 101 -24.66 -2.93 -13.41
N PRO A 102 -25.49 -3.51 -12.52
CA PRO A 102 -26.81 -2.96 -12.17
C PRO A 102 -26.74 -1.64 -11.40
N TYR A 103 -25.60 -1.33 -10.79
CA TYR A 103 -25.36 -0.08 -10.07
C TYR A 103 -24.90 1.05 -10.99
N CYS A 104 -24.42 0.74 -12.21
CA CYS A 104 -23.96 1.75 -13.14
C CYS A 104 -25.14 2.48 -13.80
N ILE A 105 -25.00 3.80 -14.02
CA ILE A 105 -25.96 4.62 -14.79
C ILE A 105 -26.29 3.97 -16.14
N HIS A 106 -25.33 3.33 -16.81
CA HIS A 106 -25.54 2.63 -18.08
C HIS A 106 -26.49 1.44 -17.97
N GLY A 107 -26.48 0.73 -16.83
CA GLY A 107 -27.41 -0.37 -16.55
C GLY A 107 -28.86 0.09 -16.38
N LYS A 108 -29.07 1.39 -16.16
CA LYS A 108 -30.38 2.05 -16.04
C LYS A 108 -30.54 3.23 -16.99
N ALA A 109 -29.99 3.12 -18.21
CA ALA A 109 -29.94 4.22 -19.17
C ALA A 109 -31.31 4.84 -19.53
N GLN A 110 -32.43 4.14 -19.30
CA GLN A 110 -33.77 4.68 -19.53
C GLN A 110 -34.23 5.67 -18.44
N GLU A 111 -33.59 5.69 -17.27
CA GLU A 111 -33.98 6.50 -16.10
C GLU A 111 -33.21 7.83 -15.99
N HIS A 112 -32.18 8.05 -16.82
CA HIS A 112 -31.25 9.20 -16.71
C HIS A 112 -31.23 10.09 -17.95
N SER A 113 -30.89 11.38 -17.77
CA SER A 113 -30.80 12.33 -18.89
C SER A 113 -29.69 11.96 -19.88
N LEU A 114 -29.91 12.27 -21.17
CA LEU A 114 -28.91 12.09 -22.23
C LEU A 114 -27.60 12.87 -21.93
N GLU A 115 -27.72 14.01 -21.25
CA GLU A 115 -26.57 14.82 -20.84
C GLU A 115 -25.72 14.10 -19.78
N ALA A 116 -26.35 13.48 -18.77
CA ALA A 116 -25.62 12.71 -17.75
C ALA A 116 -24.87 11.52 -18.38
N GLN A 117 -25.50 10.83 -19.35
CA GLN A 117 -24.88 9.72 -20.07
C GLN A 117 -23.68 10.16 -20.92
N ALA A 118 -23.80 11.29 -21.63
CA ALA A 118 -22.71 11.83 -22.45
C ALA A 118 -21.51 12.29 -21.61
N VAL A 119 -21.79 12.93 -20.46
CA VAL A 119 -20.74 13.33 -19.51
C VAL A 119 -20.04 12.08 -18.94
N MET A 120 -20.79 11.06 -18.56
CA MET A 120 -20.23 9.80 -18.05
C MET A 120 -19.34 9.10 -19.08
N ALA A 121 -19.80 8.95 -20.33
CA ALA A 121 -19.00 8.34 -21.38
C ALA A 121 -17.68 9.08 -21.61
N THR A 122 -17.70 10.42 -21.53
CA THR A 122 -16.49 11.25 -21.63
C THR A 122 -15.55 11.01 -20.44
N LEU A 123 -16.10 10.98 -19.22
CA LEU A 123 -15.33 10.79 -17.99
C LEU A 123 -14.79 9.35 -17.82
N GLU A 124 -15.45 8.35 -18.39
CA GLU A 124 -14.95 6.97 -18.43
C GLU A 124 -13.76 6.84 -19.38
N SER A 125 -13.77 7.57 -20.50
CA SER A 125 -12.68 7.55 -21.48
C SER A 125 -11.39 8.24 -21.02
N SER A 126 -11.44 9.04 -19.94
CA SER A 126 -10.27 9.77 -19.43
C SER A 126 -9.42 8.97 -18.44
N MET A 127 -9.93 7.84 -17.94
CA MET A 127 -9.16 6.93 -17.10
C MET A 127 -8.48 5.85 -17.94
N PRO A 128 -7.21 5.50 -17.65
CA PRO A 128 -6.58 4.33 -18.26
C PRO A 128 -7.29 3.04 -17.81
N THR A 129 -7.19 2.00 -18.65
CA THR A 129 -7.75 0.68 -18.31
C THR A 129 -6.90 -0.04 -17.26
N LEU A 130 -7.45 -1.11 -16.68
CA LEU A 130 -6.72 -1.97 -15.76
C LEU A 130 -5.42 -2.49 -16.39
N ASP A 131 -5.49 -2.96 -17.64
CA ASP A 131 -4.35 -3.47 -18.39
C ASP A 131 -3.29 -2.39 -18.63
N ASP A 132 -3.70 -1.16 -18.94
CA ASP A 132 -2.77 -0.03 -19.12
C ASP A 132 -2.00 0.28 -17.84
N LEU A 133 -2.68 0.25 -16.68
CA LEU A 133 -2.06 0.57 -15.39
C LEU A 133 -1.14 -0.55 -14.92
N VAL A 134 -1.59 -1.81 -14.99
CA VAL A 134 -0.76 -2.97 -14.62
C VAL A 134 0.46 -3.07 -15.55
N GLY A 135 0.28 -2.85 -16.85
CA GLY A 135 1.36 -2.82 -17.83
C GLY A 135 2.36 -1.68 -17.58
N GLN A 136 1.91 -0.51 -17.13
CA GLN A 136 2.81 0.58 -16.73
C GLN A 136 3.64 0.24 -15.50
N VAL A 137 3.03 -0.39 -14.47
CA VAL A 137 3.75 -0.85 -13.29
C VAL A 137 4.79 -1.92 -13.68
N GLU A 138 4.40 -2.91 -14.48
CA GLU A 138 5.32 -3.95 -14.96
C GLU A 138 6.48 -3.36 -15.76
N LYS A 139 6.19 -2.45 -16.70
CA LYS A 139 7.22 -1.77 -17.51
C LYS A 139 8.19 -0.96 -16.64
N PHE A 140 7.68 -0.27 -15.62
CA PHE A 140 8.52 0.46 -14.67
C PHE A 140 9.44 -0.48 -13.89
N VAL A 141 8.89 -1.59 -13.38
CA VAL A 141 9.67 -2.57 -12.61
C VAL A 141 10.69 -3.27 -13.48
N THR A 142 10.32 -3.74 -14.68
CA THR A 142 11.22 -4.46 -15.59
C THR A 142 12.26 -3.55 -16.25
N GLY A 143 11.87 -2.32 -16.60
CA GLY A 143 12.70 -1.31 -17.28
C GLY A 143 13.69 -0.55 -16.38
N ASN A 144 13.83 -0.91 -15.11
CA ASN A 144 14.65 -0.18 -14.12
C ASN A 144 14.26 1.30 -14.01
N GLY A 145 12.95 1.57 -14.02
CA GLY A 145 12.44 2.92 -13.83
C GLY A 145 12.90 3.51 -12.49
N LYS A 146 13.21 4.81 -12.49
CA LYS A 146 13.59 5.52 -11.28
C LYS A 146 12.40 6.21 -10.66
N TYR A 147 12.22 6.04 -9.36
CA TYR A 147 11.16 6.71 -8.60
C TYR A 147 11.19 8.24 -8.78
N THR A 148 12.36 8.86 -8.86
CA THR A 148 12.52 10.30 -9.08
C THR A 148 11.97 10.79 -10.42
N GLU A 149 11.87 9.92 -11.41
CA GLU A 149 11.39 10.24 -12.76
C GLU A 149 9.89 9.96 -12.92
N GLN A 150 9.40 8.87 -12.32
CA GLN A 150 8.00 8.43 -12.42
C GLN A 150 7.42 8.10 -11.03
N PRO A 151 7.34 9.08 -10.11
CA PRO A 151 6.90 8.83 -8.74
C PRO A 151 5.44 8.38 -8.66
N PHE A 152 4.61 8.82 -9.61
CA PHE A 152 3.19 8.50 -9.68
C PHE A 152 2.89 7.01 -9.86
N ILE A 153 3.82 6.21 -10.37
CA ILE A 153 3.63 4.76 -10.49
C ILE A 153 3.53 4.13 -9.11
N ILE A 154 4.42 4.54 -8.19
CA ILE A 154 4.44 4.01 -6.82
C ILE A 154 3.46 4.77 -5.93
N ASP A 155 3.40 6.09 -6.03
CA ASP A 155 2.62 6.93 -5.11
C ASP A 155 1.13 6.95 -5.43
N VAL A 156 0.72 6.61 -6.66
CA VAL A 156 -0.66 6.77 -7.13
C VAL A 156 -1.23 5.47 -7.68
N MET A 157 -0.57 4.88 -8.68
CA MET A 157 -1.09 3.69 -9.37
C MET A 157 -1.09 2.47 -8.45
N VAL A 158 0.02 2.19 -7.76
CA VAL A 158 0.13 1.02 -6.88
C VAL A 158 -0.91 1.04 -5.73
N PRO A 159 -1.06 2.11 -4.92
CA PRO A 159 -2.11 2.18 -3.90
C PRO A 159 -3.52 1.98 -4.46
N MET A 160 -3.83 2.59 -5.61
CA MET A 160 -5.13 2.45 -6.25
C MET A 160 -5.39 1.00 -6.70
N LEU A 161 -4.42 0.37 -7.37
CA LEU A 161 -4.53 -1.02 -7.83
C LEU A 161 -4.60 -2.00 -6.66
N CYS A 162 -3.82 -1.78 -5.60
CA CYS A 162 -3.84 -2.61 -4.40
C CYS A 162 -5.19 -2.61 -3.68
N SER A 163 -5.97 -1.53 -3.79
CA SER A 163 -7.33 -1.46 -3.28
C SER A 163 -8.38 -1.95 -4.29
N TYR A 164 -8.20 -1.64 -5.58
CA TYR A 164 -9.14 -2.00 -6.64
C TYR A 164 -9.24 -3.52 -6.82
N LEU A 165 -8.10 -4.21 -6.91
CA LEU A 165 -8.06 -5.62 -7.29
C LEU A 165 -8.78 -6.52 -6.26
N PRO A 166 -8.56 -6.43 -4.94
CA PRO A 166 -9.28 -7.28 -3.98
C PRO A 166 -10.79 -7.05 -4.00
N PHE A 167 -11.21 -5.79 -4.12
CA PHE A 167 -12.62 -5.41 -4.16
C PHE A 167 -13.35 -6.06 -5.34
N TRP A 168 -12.78 -5.93 -6.55
CA TRP A 168 -13.39 -6.50 -7.76
C TRP A 168 -13.14 -8.01 -7.91
N TRP A 169 -12.03 -8.54 -7.42
CA TRP A 169 -11.78 -9.98 -7.39
C TRP A 169 -12.91 -10.73 -6.68
N SER A 170 -13.42 -10.20 -5.56
CA SER A 170 -14.55 -10.79 -4.82
C SER A 170 -15.84 -10.94 -5.65
N GLN A 171 -15.97 -10.14 -6.72
CA GLN A 171 -17.10 -10.13 -7.66
C GLN A 171 -16.74 -10.71 -9.03
N GLY A 172 -15.50 -11.17 -9.19
CA GLY A 172 -14.95 -11.64 -10.46
C GLY A 172 -15.21 -13.13 -10.72
N PRO A 173 -14.69 -13.64 -11.86
CA PRO A 173 -14.95 -15.01 -12.32
C PRO A 173 -14.53 -16.11 -11.34
N ASP A 174 -13.51 -15.87 -10.52
CA ASP A 174 -13.02 -16.84 -9.54
C ASP A 174 -14.01 -17.08 -8.39
N ASN A 175 -14.85 -16.09 -8.08
CA ASN A 175 -15.69 -16.08 -6.88
C ASN A 175 -17.19 -16.09 -7.20
N VAL A 176 -17.61 -15.60 -8.36
CA VAL A 176 -19.02 -15.45 -8.73
C VAL A 176 -19.32 -16.11 -10.08
N ASN A 177 -20.33 -16.98 -10.07
CA ASN A 177 -20.96 -17.50 -11.29
C ASN A 177 -22.08 -16.53 -11.71
N PRO A 178 -22.06 -15.98 -12.93
CA PRO A 178 -22.98 -14.92 -13.32
C PRO A 178 -24.37 -15.50 -13.61
N THR A 179 -25.39 -15.09 -12.86
CA THR A 179 -26.79 -15.55 -13.03
C THR A 179 -27.37 -15.19 -14.41
N SER A 180 -26.93 -14.08 -14.99
CA SER A 180 -27.35 -13.55 -16.29
C SER A 180 -26.31 -13.75 -17.41
N GLY A 181 -25.28 -14.58 -17.15
CA GLY A 181 -24.27 -14.99 -18.15
C GLY A 181 -23.09 -14.03 -18.36
N ASN A 182 -23.16 -12.78 -17.88
CA ASN A 182 -22.07 -11.80 -18.00
C ASN A 182 -21.56 -11.35 -16.64
N HIS A 183 -20.24 -11.24 -16.49
CA HIS A 183 -19.59 -10.67 -15.31
C HIS A 183 -19.53 -9.15 -15.35
N VAL A 184 -19.58 -8.53 -14.17
CA VAL A 184 -19.42 -7.08 -13.96
C VAL A 184 -17.95 -6.63 -13.96
N THR A 185 -17.03 -7.58 -13.83
CA THR A 185 -15.57 -7.41 -13.85
C THR A 185 -14.92 -8.72 -14.30
N MET A 186 -13.72 -8.65 -14.88
CA MET A 186 -12.89 -9.79 -15.25
C MET A 186 -11.65 -9.92 -14.35
N VAL A 187 -11.62 -9.24 -13.21
CA VAL A 187 -10.53 -9.37 -12.24
C VAL A 187 -10.47 -10.79 -11.67
N THR A 188 -9.27 -11.37 -11.70
CA THR A 188 -8.95 -12.73 -11.22
C THR A 188 -7.74 -12.71 -10.29
N SER A 189 -7.44 -13.85 -9.67
CA SER A 189 -6.25 -14.07 -8.84
C SER A 189 -4.94 -13.86 -9.60
N ASP A 190 -4.95 -13.98 -10.92
CA ASP A 190 -3.77 -13.73 -11.76
C ASP A 190 -3.38 -12.25 -11.72
N HIS A 191 -4.36 -11.35 -11.71
CA HIS A 191 -4.11 -9.91 -11.59
C HIS A 191 -3.49 -9.56 -10.23
N LEU A 192 -4.04 -10.12 -9.15
CA LEU A 192 -3.52 -9.97 -7.78
C LEU A 192 -2.07 -10.48 -7.68
N THR A 193 -1.83 -11.69 -8.20
CA THR A 193 -0.51 -12.33 -8.18
C THR A 193 0.50 -11.58 -9.04
N SER A 194 0.11 -11.12 -10.22
CA SER A 194 0.97 -10.34 -11.13
C SER A 194 1.40 -9.02 -10.48
N LEU A 195 0.46 -8.26 -9.91
CA LEU A 195 0.80 -7.01 -9.23
C LEU A 195 1.70 -7.26 -8.01
N LEU A 196 1.39 -8.28 -7.19
CA LEU A 196 2.22 -8.64 -6.04
C LEU A 196 3.65 -9.02 -6.47
N LYS A 197 3.80 -9.80 -7.55
CA LYS A 197 5.09 -10.15 -8.13
C LYS A 197 5.87 -8.89 -8.55
N ASN A 198 5.22 -7.93 -9.19
CA ASN A 198 5.83 -6.66 -9.56
C ASN A 198 6.28 -5.85 -8.34
N ILE A 199 5.45 -5.75 -7.31
CA ILE A 199 5.79 -5.03 -6.06
C ILE A 199 6.96 -5.70 -5.35
N LEU A 200 6.95 -7.03 -5.19
CA LEU A 200 8.06 -7.74 -4.55
C LEU A 200 9.37 -7.61 -5.35
N ASN A 201 9.31 -7.62 -6.68
CA ASN A 201 10.47 -7.35 -7.53
C ASN A 201 10.98 -5.91 -7.38
N LEU A 202 10.07 -4.95 -7.25
CA LEU A 202 10.41 -3.56 -6.95
C LEU A 202 11.13 -3.45 -5.59
N LEU A 203 10.56 -4.04 -4.53
CA LEU A 203 11.21 -4.12 -3.22
C LEU A 203 12.61 -4.72 -3.32
N ARG A 204 12.76 -5.85 -4.04
CA ARG A 204 14.05 -6.50 -4.27
C ARG A 204 15.07 -5.57 -4.90
N LYS A 205 14.66 -4.73 -5.85
CA LYS A 205 15.55 -3.74 -6.46
C LYS A 205 15.92 -2.63 -5.49
N THR A 206 15.03 -2.24 -4.59
CA THR A 206 15.21 -1.09 -3.67
C THR A 206 15.83 -1.43 -2.32
N ILE A 207 15.97 -2.70 -1.94
CA ILE A 207 16.71 -3.10 -0.72
C ILE A 207 18.11 -2.46 -0.73
N ASN A 208 18.44 -1.79 0.38
CA ASN A 208 19.66 -1.03 0.65
C ASN A 208 19.88 0.18 -0.28
N ILE A 209 18.79 0.76 -0.82
CA ILE A 209 18.82 2.00 -1.62
C ILE A 209 18.18 3.15 -0.83
N GLU A 210 18.91 4.27 -0.71
CA GLU A 210 18.44 5.50 -0.07
C GLU A 210 17.37 6.24 -0.91
N GLY A 211 16.74 7.27 -0.32
CA GLY A 211 15.85 8.17 -1.07
C GLY A 211 14.54 7.53 -1.56
N SER A 212 14.10 6.44 -0.92
CA SER A 212 12.87 5.71 -1.26
C SER A 212 11.85 5.78 -0.12
N PRO A 213 11.24 6.96 0.14
CA PRO A 213 10.31 7.14 1.28
C PRO A 213 9.03 6.31 1.14
N TRP A 214 8.63 5.98 -0.09
CA TRP A 214 7.47 5.12 -0.38
C TRP A 214 7.59 3.71 0.24
N MET A 215 8.81 3.24 0.55
CA MET A 215 9.01 1.94 1.20
C MET A 215 8.40 1.87 2.60
N ILE A 216 8.17 3.01 3.25
CA ILE A 216 7.56 3.06 4.59
C ILE A 216 6.09 2.62 4.52
N THR A 217 5.36 2.98 3.46
CA THR A 217 3.91 2.78 3.37
C THR A 217 3.50 1.62 2.46
N ILE A 218 4.41 1.15 1.59
CA ILE A 218 4.11 0.14 0.56
C ILE A 218 3.48 -1.14 1.12
N ALA A 219 3.92 -1.58 2.31
CA ALA A 219 3.40 -2.79 2.95
C ALA A 219 1.91 -2.66 3.32
N GLY A 220 1.47 -1.46 3.72
CA GLY A 220 0.06 -1.19 4.04
C GLY A 220 -0.86 -1.33 2.83
N HIS A 221 -0.37 -0.95 1.64
CA HIS A 221 -1.09 -1.11 0.38
C HIS A 221 -0.99 -2.54 -0.17
N ALA A 222 0.23 -3.03 -0.39
CA ALA A 222 0.48 -4.33 -0.98
C ALA A 222 -0.04 -5.49 -0.12
N GLY A 223 -0.16 -5.29 1.20
CA GLY A 223 -0.75 -6.27 2.10
C GLY A 223 -2.24 -6.55 1.82
N GLN A 224 -2.93 -5.72 1.03
CA GLN A 224 -4.33 -5.94 0.62
C GLN A 224 -4.47 -6.98 -0.49
N ILE A 225 -3.44 -7.19 -1.32
CA ILE A 225 -3.48 -8.13 -2.45
C ILE A 225 -2.91 -9.51 -2.10
N VAL A 226 -2.36 -9.68 -0.89
CA VAL A 226 -1.90 -10.97 -0.36
C VAL A 226 -3.08 -11.75 0.21
N ILE A 227 -3.96 -12.23 -0.67
CA ILE A 227 -5.18 -12.98 -0.31
C ILE A 227 -5.18 -14.39 -0.90
N ASN A 228 -5.01 -14.49 -2.22
CA ASN A 228 -4.96 -15.76 -2.95
C ASN A 228 -3.67 -15.83 -3.79
N SER A 229 -2.53 -15.73 -3.11
CA SER A 229 -1.22 -15.61 -3.74
C SER A 229 -0.68 -16.98 -4.18
N SER A 230 -0.20 -17.05 -5.43
CA SER A 230 0.39 -18.26 -6.02
C SER A 230 1.62 -18.77 -5.25
N GLU A 231 1.78 -20.10 -5.22
CA GLU A 231 2.97 -20.79 -4.71
C GLU A 231 4.25 -20.44 -5.50
N GLU A 232 4.10 -20.05 -6.76
CA GLU A 232 5.23 -19.72 -7.65
C GLU A 232 6.05 -18.53 -7.13
N LEU A 233 5.40 -17.63 -6.38
CA LEU A 233 6.05 -16.46 -5.78
C LEU A 233 7.17 -16.84 -4.80
N LEU A 234 7.10 -18.03 -4.19
CA LEU A 234 8.11 -18.52 -3.25
C LEU A 234 9.49 -18.58 -3.89
N ARG A 235 9.59 -19.16 -5.09
CA ARG A 235 10.86 -19.32 -5.82
C ARG A 235 11.35 -18.00 -6.38
N ASP A 236 10.46 -17.24 -7.00
CA ASP A 236 10.73 -15.88 -7.45
C ASP A 236 9.44 -15.05 -7.34
N PRO A 237 9.44 -13.92 -6.61
CA PRO A 237 10.61 -13.19 -6.08
C PRO A 237 10.88 -13.32 -4.57
N VAL A 238 10.05 -14.05 -3.80
CA VAL A 238 10.09 -14.06 -2.32
C VAL A 238 11.43 -14.53 -1.77
N LEU A 239 11.91 -15.72 -2.17
CA LEU A 239 13.17 -16.26 -1.68
C LEU A 239 14.38 -15.36 -2.03
N PRO A 240 14.59 -14.93 -3.30
CA PRO A 240 15.66 -14.00 -3.64
C PRO A 240 15.61 -12.67 -2.88
N LEU A 241 14.41 -12.14 -2.61
CA LEU A 241 14.23 -10.93 -1.81
C LEU A 241 14.66 -11.16 -0.35
N MET A 242 14.22 -12.26 0.26
CA MET A 242 14.61 -12.63 1.62
C MET A 242 16.12 -12.86 1.75
N GLU A 243 16.75 -13.54 0.78
CA GLU A 243 18.20 -13.73 0.75
C GLU A 243 18.95 -12.39 0.69
N LYS A 244 18.44 -11.43 -0.11
CA LYS A 244 19.02 -10.08 -0.18
C LYS A 244 18.90 -9.34 1.16
N VAL A 245 17.74 -9.36 1.82
CA VAL A 245 17.56 -8.76 3.16
C VAL A 245 18.51 -9.40 4.18
N ARG A 246 18.67 -10.73 4.16
CA ARG A 246 19.62 -11.43 5.03
C ARG A 246 21.06 -10.97 4.79
N GLN A 247 21.49 -10.88 3.53
CA GLN A 247 22.84 -10.42 3.16
C GLN A 247 23.08 -8.98 3.63
N CYS A 248 22.09 -8.10 3.53
CA CYS A 248 22.17 -6.74 4.07
C CYS A 248 22.31 -6.77 5.60
N ALA A 249 21.51 -7.57 6.31
CA ALA A 249 21.64 -7.72 7.76
C ALA A 249 23.03 -8.23 8.18
N ASP A 250 23.61 -9.19 7.45
CA ASP A 250 24.97 -9.68 7.66
C ASP A 250 26.02 -8.58 7.50
N ALA A 251 25.92 -7.80 6.41
CA ALA A 251 26.87 -6.74 6.11
C ALA A 251 26.87 -5.64 7.18
N VAL A 252 25.69 -5.18 7.60
CA VAL A 252 25.56 -4.12 8.62
C VAL A 252 26.00 -4.63 10.00
N PHE A 253 25.62 -5.87 10.36
CA PHE A 253 26.05 -6.46 11.63
C PHE A 253 27.56 -6.70 11.70
N HIS A 254 28.18 -7.13 10.60
CA HIS A 254 29.63 -7.27 10.55
C HIS A 254 30.36 -5.94 10.78
N LYS A 255 29.83 -4.83 10.23
CA LYS A 255 30.35 -3.47 10.49
C LYS A 255 30.24 -3.10 11.97
N GLU A 256 29.12 -3.42 12.63
CA GLU A 256 28.96 -3.24 14.08
C GLU A 256 30.04 -4.01 14.87
N GLU A 257 30.30 -5.27 14.54
CA GLU A 257 31.31 -6.09 15.23
C GLU A 257 32.75 -5.55 15.05
N CYS A 258 33.07 -5.10 13.83
CA CYS A 258 34.34 -4.46 13.51
C CYS A 258 34.52 -3.15 14.30
N MET A 259 33.49 -2.31 14.37
CA MET A 259 33.51 -1.06 15.14
C MET A 259 33.69 -1.32 16.63
N ARG A 260 32.97 -2.29 17.21
CA ARG A 260 33.13 -2.69 18.62
C ARG A 260 34.55 -3.16 18.93
N SER A 261 35.23 -3.77 17.96
CA SER A 261 36.63 -4.19 18.12
C SER A 261 37.60 -3.00 18.01
N TYR A 262 37.33 -2.04 17.13
CA TYR A 262 38.14 -0.82 16.92
C TYR A 262 38.03 0.20 18.08
N LEU A 263 36.87 0.29 18.72
CA LEU A 263 36.62 1.11 19.91
C LEU A 263 37.50 0.73 21.12
N LYS A 264 38.05 -0.49 21.13
CA LYS A 264 39.03 -0.90 22.15
C LYS A 264 40.43 -0.33 21.92
N SER A 265 40.70 0.25 20.75
CA SER A 265 42.06 0.64 20.31
C SER A 265 42.28 2.14 20.04
N SER A 266 41.25 2.97 19.85
CA SER A 266 41.40 4.39 19.49
C SER A 266 40.13 5.21 19.76
N THR A 267 40.26 6.44 20.29
CA THR A 267 39.13 7.24 20.80
C THR A 267 38.61 8.34 19.87
N ASP A 268 39.38 8.82 18.89
CA ASP A 268 39.13 10.17 18.33
C ASP A 268 38.34 10.22 17.00
N ASP A 269 38.02 9.09 16.34
CA ASP A 269 37.30 9.05 15.04
C ASP A 269 35.98 8.24 15.06
N THR A 270 35.43 7.92 16.23
CA THR A 270 34.31 6.96 16.32
C THR A 270 32.94 7.53 15.96
N SER A 271 32.70 8.83 16.19
CA SER A 271 31.35 9.41 16.05
C SER A 271 30.83 9.40 14.61
N GLN A 272 31.68 9.62 13.62
CA GLN A 272 31.29 9.56 12.20
C GLN A 272 30.94 8.13 11.79
N ALA A 273 31.75 7.15 12.21
CA ALA A 273 31.50 5.75 11.93
C ALA A 273 30.20 5.26 12.59
N GLU A 274 29.92 5.70 13.83
CA GLU A 274 28.67 5.42 14.53
C GLU A 274 27.45 5.99 13.78
N SER A 275 27.53 7.22 13.27
CA SER A 275 26.46 7.83 12.47
C SER A 275 26.17 7.03 11.20
N GLN A 276 27.21 6.61 10.48
CA GLN A 276 27.05 5.80 9.27
C GLN A 276 26.42 4.44 9.58
N LEU A 277 26.86 3.78 10.66
CA LEU A 277 26.27 2.50 11.08
C LEU A 277 24.79 2.67 11.44
N GLN A 278 24.43 3.79 12.07
CA GLN A 278 23.05 4.12 12.39
C GLN A 278 22.19 4.26 11.12
N GLU A 279 22.67 4.99 10.11
CA GLU A 279 21.98 5.15 8.82
C GLU A 279 21.77 3.80 8.12
N GLU A 280 22.76 2.92 8.12
CA GLU A 280 22.65 1.59 7.52
C GLU A 280 21.64 0.68 8.26
N PHE A 281 21.58 0.74 9.59
CA PHE A 281 20.54 0.04 10.35
C PHE A 281 19.15 0.62 10.10
N SER A 282 19.02 1.95 9.97
CA SER A 282 17.76 2.60 9.62
C SER A 282 17.23 2.13 8.27
N LEU A 283 18.10 2.03 7.26
CA LEU A 283 17.75 1.46 5.95
C LEU A 283 17.34 -0.02 6.04
N LEU A 284 18.09 -0.83 6.80
CA LEU A 284 17.75 -2.25 7.01
C LEU A 284 16.37 -2.41 7.67
N VAL A 285 16.07 -1.62 8.69
CA VAL A 285 14.77 -1.63 9.38
C VAL A 285 13.66 -1.25 8.40
N ARG A 286 13.81 -0.15 7.64
CA ARG A 286 12.83 0.26 6.62
C ARG A 286 12.55 -0.87 5.63
N ASP A 287 13.61 -1.52 5.14
CA ASP A 287 13.54 -2.61 4.17
C ASP A 287 12.79 -3.84 4.72
N ILE A 288 13.03 -4.16 5.99
CA ILE A 288 12.32 -5.21 6.72
C ILE A 288 10.84 -4.85 6.86
N TYR A 289 10.51 -3.63 7.26
CA TYR A 289 9.11 -3.20 7.42
C TYR A 289 8.36 -3.06 6.09
N ALA A 290 9.07 -2.86 4.98
CA ALA A 290 8.48 -2.90 3.64
C ALA A 290 8.14 -4.33 3.17
N PHE A 291 8.90 -5.34 3.59
CA PHE A 291 8.78 -6.71 3.08
C PHE A 291 8.12 -7.70 4.07
N PHE A 292 8.51 -7.69 5.34
CA PHE A 292 8.11 -8.71 6.32
C PHE A 292 6.59 -8.78 6.55
N PRO A 293 5.83 -7.67 6.58
CA PRO A 293 4.37 -7.77 6.65
C PRO A 293 3.77 -8.57 5.48
N LEU A 294 4.30 -8.40 4.26
CA LEU A 294 3.87 -9.16 3.09
C LEU A 294 4.29 -10.63 3.20
N LEU A 295 5.51 -10.87 3.68
CA LEU A 295 6.02 -12.22 3.90
C LEU A 295 5.19 -12.98 4.94
N ILE A 296 4.83 -12.35 6.06
CA ILE A 296 4.02 -12.97 7.11
C ILE A 296 2.68 -13.41 6.54
N LYS A 297 1.96 -12.50 5.86
CA LYS A 297 0.70 -12.83 5.18
C LYS A 297 0.84 -13.97 4.18
N TYR A 298 1.90 -13.95 3.37
CA TYR A 298 2.16 -14.99 2.38
C TYR A 298 2.43 -16.36 3.03
N VAL A 299 3.26 -16.40 4.08
CA VAL A 299 3.56 -17.62 4.84
C VAL A 299 2.30 -18.19 5.49
N ASP A 300 1.43 -17.34 6.03
CA ASP A 300 0.17 -17.78 6.65
C ASP A 300 -0.76 -18.44 5.63
N LEU A 301 -0.85 -17.90 4.40
CA LEU A 301 -1.61 -18.54 3.31
C LEU A 301 -1.04 -19.91 2.93
N GLN A 302 0.29 -20.03 2.90
CA GLN A 302 0.99 -21.23 2.43
C GLN A 302 1.23 -22.28 3.53
N ARG A 303 0.98 -21.94 4.80
CA ARG A 303 1.30 -22.75 5.98
C ARG A 303 0.78 -24.19 5.88
N ASN A 304 -0.48 -24.37 5.52
CA ASN A 304 -1.10 -25.70 5.44
C ASN A 304 -0.45 -26.57 4.36
N HIS A 305 -0.05 -25.97 3.24
CA HIS A 305 0.62 -26.67 2.16
C HIS A 305 2.05 -27.06 2.55
N TRP A 306 2.81 -26.14 3.14
CA TRP A 306 4.20 -26.37 3.56
C TRP A 306 4.33 -27.35 4.74
N LEU A 307 3.33 -27.46 5.60
CA LEU A 307 3.32 -28.47 6.67
C LEU A 307 3.05 -29.89 6.16
N LYS A 308 2.40 -30.02 5.00
CA LYS A 308 2.07 -31.31 4.37
C LYS A 308 3.12 -31.76 3.36
N ASN A 309 3.82 -30.82 2.73
CA ASN A 309 4.76 -31.07 1.65
C ASN A 309 6.16 -30.60 2.03
N ASN A 310 7.18 -31.37 1.64
CA ASN A 310 8.57 -30.98 1.88
C ASN A 310 9.04 -29.92 0.87
N VAL A 311 8.78 -28.65 1.18
CA VAL A 311 9.14 -27.50 0.34
C VAL A 311 10.47 -26.90 0.80
N LYS A 312 11.56 -27.26 0.12
CA LYS A 312 12.94 -26.84 0.49
C LYS A 312 13.14 -25.32 0.48
N GLU A 313 12.47 -24.63 -0.44
CA GLU A 313 12.55 -23.18 -0.57
C GLU A 313 11.91 -22.47 0.64
N ALA A 314 10.86 -23.04 1.23
CA ALA A 314 10.24 -22.52 2.44
C ALA A 314 11.17 -22.66 3.65
N GLU A 315 11.90 -23.78 3.76
CA GLU A 315 12.91 -23.99 4.81
C GLU A 315 14.07 -22.97 4.70
N LYS A 316 14.47 -22.62 3.47
CA LYS A 316 15.46 -21.56 3.25
C LYS A 316 14.94 -20.20 3.71
N VAL A 317 13.71 -19.83 3.34
CA VAL A 317 13.07 -18.59 3.81
C VAL A 317 13.06 -18.55 5.34
N TYR A 318 12.63 -19.64 6.00
CA TYR A 318 12.62 -19.74 7.45
C TYR A 318 14.02 -19.52 8.05
N THR A 319 15.04 -20.16 7.48
CA THR A 319 16.42 -20.04 7.94
C THR A 319 16.95 -18.61 7.78
N CYS A 320 16.62 -17.94 6.66
CA CYS A 320 16.98 -16.53 6.46
C CYS A 320 16.29 -15.61 7.48
N VAL A 321 14.99 -15.80 7.73
CA VAL A 321 14.25 -15.01 8.74
C VAL A 321 14.82 -15.24 10.14
N ALA A 322 15.07 -16.49 10.52
CA ALA A 322 15.65 -16.84 11.81
C ALA A 322 17.04 -16.21 11.99
N HIS A 323 17.83 -16.16 10.91
CA HIS A 323 19.13 -15.49 10.92
C HIS A 323 19.01 -13.98 11.17
N VAL A 324 18.14 -13.28 10.44
CA VAL A 324 17.88 -11.84 10.65
C VAL A 324 17.38 -11.58 12.08
N PHE A 325 16.50 -12.42 12.60
CA PHE A 325 16.01 -12.32 13.98
C PHE A 325 17.12 -12.51 15.01
N ASN A 326 18.03 -13.47 14.79
CA ASN A 326 19.19 -13.67 15.67
C ASN A 326 20.14 -12.46 15.64
N THR A 327 20.35 -11.85 14.47
CA THR A 327 21.12 -10.61 14.31
C THR A 327 20.47 -9.45 15.08
N TRP A 328 19.16 -9.27 14.92
CA TRP A 328 18.38 -8.29 15.67
C TRP A 328 18.50 -8.47 17.18
N ASN A 329 18.39 -9.70 17.68
CA ASN A 329 18.49 -9.99 19.10
C ASN A 329 19.89 -9.65 19.69
N LYS A 330 20.95 -9.87 18.91
CA LYS A 330 22.34 -9.60 19.32
C LYS A 330 22.72 -8.12 19.22
N SER A 331 22.27 -7.42 18.17
CA SER A 331 22.59 -6.02 17.92
C SER A 331 21.82 -5.09 18.84
N GLN A 332 22.49 -4.06 19.38
CA GLN A 332 21.82 -2.99 20.12
C GLN A 332 21.35 -1.86 19.17
N TYR A 333 22.13 -1.57 18.13
CA TYR A 333 21.79 -0.57 17.12
C TYR A 333 20.53 -0.98 16.36
N PHE A 334 20.43 -2.25 15.96
CA PHE A 334 19.26 -2.74 15.24
C PHE A 334 17.97 -2.59 16.06
N ARG A 335 17.95 -3.01 17.33
CA ARG A 335 16.79 -2.85 18.22
C ARG A 335 16.43 -1.38 18.47
N ARG A 336 17.44 -0.51 18.58
CA ARG A 336 17.23 0.92 18.76
C ARG A 336 16.61 1.55 17.51
N GLU A 337 17.15 1.26 16.33
CA GLU A 337 16.64 1.81 15.08
C GLU A 337 15.25 1.25 14.74
N GLU A 338 14.95 0.00 15.11
CA GLU A 338 13.57 -0.50 15.01
C GLU A 338 12.61 0.31 15.90
N ALA A 339 12.94 0.52 17.17
CA ALA A 339 12.10 1.31 18.06
C ALA A 339 11.91 2.75 17.56
N ASN A 340 12.97 3.35 17.02
CA ASN A 340 12.92 4.67 16.39
C ASN A 340 11.99 4.66 15.18
N PHE A 341 12.11 3.68 14.29
CA PHE A 341 11.30 3.58 13.08
C PHE A 341 9.81 3.43 13.40
N ILE A 342 9.46 2.54 14.34
CA ILE A 342 8.07 2.35 14.79
C ILE A 342 7.51 3.66 15.36
N SER A 343 8.29 4.36 16.21
CA SER A 343 7.84 5.59 16.84
C SER A 343 7.73 6.76 15.86
N GLN A 344 8.64 6.88 14.89
CA GLN A 344 8.67 8.00 13.94
C GLN A 344 7.54 7.92 12.91
N HIS A 345 7.15 6.70 12.54
CA HIS A 345 6.15 6.46 11.50
C HIS A 345 4.81 5.98 12.06
N GLU A 346 4.64 5.98 13.39
CA GLU A 346 3.41 5.58 14.09
C GLU A 346 2.91 4.20 13.61
N ILE A 347 3.83 3.24 13.44
CA ILE A 347 3.53 1.95 12.83
C ILE A 347 2.65 1.10 13.76
N ASP A 348 1.47 0.72 13.28
CA ASP A 348 0.66 -0.32 13.88
C ASP A 348 1.01 -1.70 13.26
N ASN A 349 1.81 -2.48 13.98
CA ASN A 349 2.23 -3.82 13.56
C ASN A 349 1.04 -4.75 13.32
N MET A 350 -0.04 -4.61 14.10
CA MET A 350 -1.22 -5.46 13.95
C MET A 350 -2.00 -5.06 12.69
N ALA A 351 -2.12 -3.77 12.40
CA ALA A 351 -2.75 -3.30 11.16
C ALA A 351 -2.02 -3.80 9.89
N LEU A 352 -0.69 -3.94 9.94
CA LEU A 352 0.10 -4.42 8.81
C LEU A 352 -0.05 -5.93 8.56
N ILE A 353 -0.19 -6.72 9.63
CA ILE A 353 -0.13 -8.19 9.56
C ILE A 353 -1.51 -8.83 9.50
N MET A 354 -2.47 -8.30 10.25
CA MET A 354 -3.79 -8.91 10.31
C MET A 354 -4.41 -8.97 8.92
N PRO A 355 -5.08 -10.08 8.56
CA PRO A 355 -5.90 -10.11 7.36
C PRO A 355 -6.89 -8.95 7.47
N SER A 356 -7.11 -8.25 6.37
CA SER A 356 -8.17 -7.24 6.23
C SER A 356 -9.55 -7.91 6.26
N SER A 357 -9.81 -8.71 7.29
CA SER A 357 -11.07 -9.38 7.62
C SER A 357 -12.11 -8.33 7.93
N GLY A 358 -12.56 -7.62 6.90
CA GLY A 358 -13.46 -6.49 7.00
C GLY A 358 -12.85 -5.36 7.82
N ARG A 359 -12.76 -4.17 7.24
CA ARG A 359 -12.75 -2.92 8.00
C ARG A 359 -14.00 -2.75 8.92
N GLY A 360 -14.78 -3.80 9.19
CA GLY A 360 -16.05 -3.84 9.92
C GLY A 360 -15.98 -4.23 11.41
N ARG A 361 -14.81 -4.28 12.05
CA ARG A 361 -14.73 -4.33 13.53
C ARG A 361 -13.63 -3.44 14.08
N ALA A 362 -13.66 -2.15 13.76
CA ALA A 362 -13.20 -1.17 14.73
C ALA A 362 -14.19 -1.20 15.89
N SER A 363 -13.83 -1.90 16.97
CA SER A 363 -14.47 -1.72 18.26
C SER A 363 -14.51 -0.22 18.53
N VAL A 364 -15.71 0.34 18.61
CA VAL A 364 -15.96 1.61 19.27
C VAL A 364 -15.21 1.53 20.59
N GLN A 365 -14.10 2.26 20.70
CA GLN A 365 -13.52 2.55 22.00
C GLN A 365 -14.56 3.40 22.70
N THR A 366 -15.37 2.75 23.53
CA THR A 366 -16.14 3.43 24.56
C THR A 366 -15.14 4.24 25.36
N ILE A 367 -15.21 5.55 25.17
CA ILE A 367 -14.54 6.55 25.98
C ILE A 367 -15.18 6.40 27.36
N ASP A 368 -14.60 5.56 28.22
CA ASP A 368 -15.06 5.41 29.59
C ASP A 368 -14.69 6.70 30.35
N ALA A 369 -15.65 7.62 30.34
CA ALA A 369 -15.63 8.82 31.14
C ALA A 369 -15.67 8.42 32.63
N GLY A 370 -14.54 8.66 33.31
CA GLY A 370 -14.44 9.00 34.72
C GLY A 370 -15.29 8.21 35.71
N GLN A 371 -14.67 7.22 36.37
CA GLN A 371 -15.04 6.87 37.74
C GLN A 371 -13.86 7.00 38.69
N SER A 372 -13.87 8.13 39.39
CA SER A 372 -13.09 8.43 40.58
C SER A 372 -13.24 7.31 41.62
N GLN A 373 -12.17 6.55 41.87
CA GLN A 373 -12.11 5.65 43.02
C GLN A 373 -12.05 6.46 44.33
N LYS A 374 -13.19 6.51 45.02
CA LYS A 374 -13.30 6.84 46.45
C LYS A 374 -12.50 5.81 47.25
N LYS A 375 -11.42 6.25 47.90
CA LYS A 375 -10.77 5.53 49.01
C LYS A 375 -11.69 5.57 50.23
N GLU A 376 -12.37 4.47 50.53
CA GLU A 376 -12.95 4.24 51.85
C GLU A 376 -11.91 3.60 52.78
N LYS A 377 -11.58 4.31 53.86
CA LYS A 377 -10.85 3.80 55.02
C LYS A 377 -11.68 2.74 55.73
N LYS A 378 -11.14 1.54 55.92
CA LYS A 378 -11.60 0.62 56.98
C LYS A 378 -10.62 0.64 58.14
N LYS A 379 -11.10 1.15 59.27
CA LYS A 379 -10.58 0.89 60.62
C LYS A 379 -10.62 -0.61 60.89
N LYS A 380 -9.47 -1.18 61.26
CA LYS A 380 -9.30 -1.91 62.52
C LYS A 380 -7.82 -2.00 62.84
#